data_AF-A0A1H4XIX9-F1
#
_entry.id   AF-A0A1H4XIX9-F1
#
_cell.length_a   1.000
_cell.length_b   1.000
_cell.length_c   1.000
_cell.angle_alpha   90.00
_cell.angle_beta   90.00
_cell.angle_gamma   90.00
#
_symmetry.space_group_name_H-M   'P 1'
#
loop_
_entity.id
_entity.type
_entity.pdbx_description
1 polymer ?
#
loop_
_entity_poly.entity_id
_entity_poly.type
_entity_poly.pdbx_seq_one_letter_code
_entity_poly.pdbx_strand_id
1 'polypeptide(L)'
;MTGDRLLAVLRRLGATATAEDTWQLHGATWQATVIVNPERWLGLEFEARDPVTGRRATYDIDTDLYDISQESQRDFAEEIERDIVEFLENLRRGAVLRGTDGAKFVLVFPSDGAYVRVTRGRVMTKASTHADLDAAKTGGGFVRLD
;
A
#
# COMPACT_ATOMS: atom_id res chain seq x y z
N MET A 1 0.60 13.96 16.52
CA MET A 1 1.89 14.15 15.85
C MET A 1 1.86 13.33 14.56
N THR A 2 2.61 13.74 13.54
CA THR A 2 2.85 12.94 12.33
C THR A 2 3.23 11.52 12.73
N GLY A 3 2.63 10.50 12.13
CA GLY A 3 2.89 9.09 12.42
C GLY A 3 2.10 8.48 13.58
N ASP A 4 1.46 9.27 14.45
CA ASP A 4 0.68 8.73 15.58
C ASP A 4 -0.51 7.88 15.11
N ARG A 5 -1.18 8.32 14.05
CA ARG A 5 -2.34 7.62 13.49
C ARG A 5 -1.88 6.31 12.86
N LEU A 6 -0.77 6.33 12.13
CA LEU A 6 -0.17 5.14 11.55
C LEU A 6 0.27 4.14 12.62
N LEU A 7 0.95 4.59 13.70
CA LEU A 7 1.30 3.73 14.84
C LEU A 7 0.08 3.10 15.50
N ALA A 8 -0.99 3.87 15.71
CA ALA A 8 -2.23 3.36 16.28
C ALA A 8 -2.86 2.27 15.39
N VAL A 9 -2.84 2.47 14.07
CA VAL A 9 -3.31 1.47 13.09
C VAL A 9 -2.43 0.23 13.13
N LEU A 10 -1.11 0.35 13.05
CA LEU A 10 -0.18 -0.79 13.08
C LEU A 10 -0.37 -1.66 14.33
N ARG A 11 -0.51 -1.04 15.51
CA ARG A 11 -0.81 -1.74 16.77
C ARG A 11 -2.14 -2.47 16.72
N ARG A 12 -3.20 -1.81 16.24
CA ARG A 12 -4.52 -2.43 16.04
C ARG A 12 -4.47 -3.55 15.00
N LEU A 13 -3.60 -3.42 14.01
CA LEU A 13 -3.42 -4.40 12.95
C LEU A 13 -2.67 -5.65 13.42
N GLY A 14 -2.00 -5.57 14.57
CA GLY A 14 -1.15 -6.65 15.07
C GLY A 14 0.18 -6.72 14.34
N ALA A 15 0.66 -5.60 13.81
CA ALA A 15 1.98 -5.52 13.16
C ALA A 15 3.08 -5.88 14.15
N THR A 16 4.11 -6.56 13.66
CA THR A 16 5.29 -6.93 14.45
C THR A 16 6.36 -5.85 14.30
N ALA A 17 6.81 -5.27 15.42
CA ALA A 17 7.98 -4.39 15.40
C ALA A 17 9.24 -5.23 15.13
N THR A 18 10.03 -4.86 14.13
CA THR A 18 11.26 -5.56 13.73
C THR A 18 12.51 -4.71 13.96
N ALA A 19 12.35 -3.40 14.07
CA ALA A 19 13.35 -2.43 14.51
C ALA A 19 12.65 -1.27 15.23
N GLU A 20 13.40 -0.25 15.65
CA GLU A 20 12.89 0.92 16.38
C GLU A 20 11.69 1.58 15.68
N ASP A 21 11.81 1.83 14.38
CA ASP A 21 10.77 2.51 13.57
C ASP A 21 10.11 1.59 12.53
N THR A 22 10.49 0.31 12.48
CA THR A 22 10.08 -0.61 11.41
C THR A 22 9.08 -1.65 11.92
N TRP A 23 7.99 -1.79 11.16
CA TRP A 23 6.88 -2.68 11.45
C TRP A 23 6.60 -3.58 10.26
N GLN A 24 6.25 -4.83 10.53
CA GLN A 24 5.90 -5.81 9.50
C GLN A 24 4.48 -6.33 9.67
N LEU A 25 3.80 -6.46 8.53
CA LEU A 25 2.53 -7.13 8.35
C LEU A 25 2.68 -8.16 7.24
N HIS A 26 2.00 -9.29 7.35
CA HIS A 26 2.01 -10.29 6.29
C HIS A 26 0.67 -11.04 6.23
N GLY A 27 0.32 -11.46 5.03
CA GLY A 27 -0.72 -12.44 4.76
C GLY A 27 -0.12 -13.72 4.19
N ALA A 28 -0.97 -14.56 3.60
CA ALA A 28 -0.51 -15.79 2.96
C ALA A 28 0.24 -15.51 1.65
N THR A 29 -0.17 -14.45 0.93
CA THR A 29 0.35 -14.13 -0.40
C THR A 29 0.95 -12.72 -0.51
N TRP A 30 1.09 -12.01 0.61
CA TRP A 30 1.61 -10.64 0.63
C TRP A 30 2.39 -10.33 1.90
N GLN A 31 3.20 -9.29 1.82
CA GLN A 31 3.91 -8.70 2.94
C GLN A 31 3.96 -7.17 2.80
N ALA A 32 4.00 -6.48 3.93
CA ALA A 32 4.19 -5.04 4.01
C ALA A 32 5.23 -4.71 5.07
N THR A 33 6.18 -3.85 4.72
CA THR A 33 7.10 -3.20 5.65
C THR A 33 6.66 -1.75 5.80
N VAL A 34 6.48 -1.28 7.03
CA VAL A 34 6.08 0.09 7.32
C VAL A 34 7.13 0.74 8.19
N ILE A 35 7.61 1.91 7.79
CA ILE A 35 8.54 2.74 8.54
C ILE A 35 7.76 3.93 9.11
N VAL A 36 7.88 4.14 10.42
CA VAL A 36 7.26 5.27 11.11
C VAL A 36 8.31 6.02 11.91
N ASN A 37 9.03 6.91 11.22
CA ASN A 37 9.98 7.83 11.83
C ASN A 37 9.47 9.27 11.62
N PRO A 38 8.78 9.88 12.60
CA PRO A 38 8.18 11.19 12.44
C PRO A 38 9.20 12.33 12.27
N GLU A 39 10.47 12.09 12.57
CA GLU A 39 11.56 13.05 12.41
C GLU A 39 12.17 13.00 11.00
N ARG A 40 11.82 12.00 10.18
CA ARG A 40 12.55 11.78 8.92
C ARG A 40 11.75 11.13 7.80
N TRP A 41 10.93 10.12 8.09
CA TRP A 41 10.36 9.26 7.06
C TRP A 41 9.10 8.53 7.52
N LEU A 42 8.03 8.63 6.73
CA LEU A 42 6.93 7.67 6.74
C LEU A 42 6.95 6.89 5.43
N GLY A 43 6.79 5.57 5.50
CA GLY A 43 6.72 4.78 4.28
C GLY A 43 6.11 3.40 4.47
N LEU A 44 5.59 2.88 3.36
CA LEU A 44 5.07 1.54 3.20
C LEU A 44 5.69 0.96 1.93
N GLU A 45 6.36 -0.18 2.08
CA GLU A 45 6.78 -1.04 0.98
C GLU A 45 5.87 -2.27 0.99
N PHE A 46 5.15 -2.52 -0.09
CA PHE A 46 4.22 -3.65 -0.17
C PHE A 46 4.55 -4.55 -1.35
N GLU A 47 4.50 -5.86 -1.13
CA GLU A 47 4.61 -6.87 -2.17
C GLU A 47 3.47 -7.89 -2.04
N ALA A 48 2.80 -8.17 -3.16
CA ALA A 48 1.88 -9.29 -3.29
C ALA A 48 2.34 -10.24 -4.39
N ARG A 49 2.08 -11.53 -4.19
CA ARG A 49 2.47 -12.62 -5.07
C ARG A 49 1.26 -13.45 -5.49
N ASP A 50 1.17 -13.77 -6.77
CA ASP A 50 0.23 -14.77 -7.26
C ASP A 50 0.66 -16.17 -6.79
N PRO A 51 -0.17 -16.89 -6.00
CA PRO A 51 0.20 -18.22 -5.50
C PRO A 51 0.30 -19.28 -6.61
N VAL A 52 -0.35 -19.07 -7.76
CA VAL A 52 -0.35 -20.03 -8.87
C VAL A 52 0.84 -19.78 -9.80
N THR A 53 1.04 -18.53 -10.22
CA THR A 53 2.06 -18.20 -11.22
C THR A 53 3.38 -17.71 -10.63
N GLY A 54 3.38 -17.34 -9.34
CA GLY A 54 4.53 -16.75 -8.66
C GLY A 54 4.84 -15.31 -9.06
N ARG A 55 4.06 -14.71 -9.98
CA ARG A 55 4.21 -13.30 -10.40
C ARG A 55 3.94 -12.37 -9.24
N ARG A 56 4.48 -11.15 -9.30
CA ARG A 56 4.44 -10.19 -8.20
C ARG A 56 4.06 -8.80 -8.66
N ALA A 57 3.47 -8.03 -7.76
CA ALA A 57 3.25 -6.60 -7.87
C ALA A 57 3.73 -5.97 -6.57
N THR A 58 4.49 -4.89 -6.71
CA THR A 58 4.86 -4.05 -5.57
C THR A 58 4.04 -2.78 -5.59
N TYR A 59 3.86 -2.14 -4.44
CA TYR A 59 3.22 -0.84 -4.33
C TYR A 59 3.81 -0.12 -3.13
N ASP A 60 4.44 1.02 -3.38
CA ASP A 60 5.16 1.75 -2.34
C ASP A 60 4.50 3.12 -2.17
N ILE A 61 4.32 3.55 -0.93
CA ILE A 61 3.79 4.87 -0.55
C ILE A 61 4.72 5.42 0.52
N ASP A 62 5.37 6.54 0.27
CA ASP A 62 6.30 7.13 1.24
C ASP A 62 6.41 8.65 1.09
N THR A 63 7.11 9.27 2.04
CA THR A 63 7.37 10.71 2.07
C THR A 63 8.52 11.12 1.15
N ASP A 64 9.01 10.23 0.29
CA ASP A 64 10.17 10.43 -0.58
C ASP A 64 11.39 11.00 0.19
N LEU A 65 12.37 11.54 -0.52
CA LEU A 65 13.58 12.14 0.07
C LEU A 65 13.34 13.46 0.84
N TYR A 66 12.10 13.79 1.22
CA TYR A 66 11.76 14.99 1.97
C TYR A 66 11.95 14.81 3.48
N ASP A 67 12.56 15.81 4.11
CA ASP A 67 12.69 15.88 5.57
C ASP A 67 11.35 16.34 6.18
N ILE A 68 10.56 15.36 6.66
CA ILE A 68 9.23 15.62 7.23
C ILE A 68 9.25 16.21 8.64
N SER A 69 10.43 16.43 9.25
CA SER A 69 10.53 17.20 10.49
C SER A 69 10.25 18.70 10.26
N GLN A 70 10.38 19.17 9.02
CA GLN A 70 10.14 20.56 8.64
C GLN A 70 8.64 20.86 8.64
N GLU A 71 8.24 21.98 9.25
CA GLU A 71 6.84 22.42 9.30
C GLU A 71 6.22 22.56 7.90
N SER A 72 7.01 22.97 6.90
CA SER A 72 6.57 23.09 5.51
C SER A 72 6.20 21.77 4.85
N GLN A 73 6.60 20.64 5.42
CA GLN A 73 6.29 19.29 4.92
C GLN A 73 5.15 18.63 5.70
N ARG A 74 4.53 19.33 6.67
CA ARG A 74 3.50 18.75 7.54
C ARG A 74 2.30 18.22 6.75
N ASP A 75 1.71 19.04 5.90
CA ASP A 75 0.51 18.67 5.14
C ASP A 75 0.78 17.47 4.20
N PHE A 76 1.98 17.45 3.60
CA PHE A 76 2.43 16.33 2.77
C PHE A 76 2.62 15.05 3.59
N ALA A 77 3.27 15.14 4.76
CA ALA A 77 3.43 13.99 5.65
C ALA A 77 2.08 13.46 6.16
N GLU A 78 1.11 14.35 6.45
CA GLU A 78 -0.25 13.97 6.83
C GLU A 78 -1.03 13.31 5.67
N GLU A 79 -0.78 13.71 4.43
CA GLU A 79 -1.31 13.06 3.23
C GLU A 79 -0.75 11.65 3.05
N ILE A 80 0.56 11.49 3.09
CA ILE A 80 1.20 10.18 3.00
C ILE A 80 0.77 9.26 4.16
N GLU A 81 0.68 9.79 5.38
CA GLU A 81 0.18 9.04 6.53
C GLU A 81 -1.25 8.54 6.28
N ARG A 82 -2.13 9.40 5.76
CA ARG A 82 -3.51 9.04 5.44
C ARG A 82 -3.58 7.94 4.38
N ASP A 83 -2.78 8.04 3.32
CA ASP A 83 -2.77 7.08 2.21
C ASP A 83 -2.27 5.71 2.66
N ILE A 84 -1.19 5.66 3.45
CA ILE A 84 -0.70 4.41 4.07
C ILE A 84 -1.79 3.81 4.96
N VAL A 85 -2.41 4.61 5.83
CA VAL A 85 -3.48 4.15 6.73
C VAL A 85 -4.68 3.62 5.94
N GLU A 86 -5.12 4.32 4.89
CA GLU A 86 -6.23 3.88 4.04
C GLU A 86 -5.92 2.54 3.37
N PHE A 87 -4.72 2.40 2.79
CA PHE A 87 -4.29 1.16 2.16
C PHE A 87 -4.26 -0.02 3.14
N LEU A 88 -3.66 0.17 4.33
CA LEU A 88 -3.59 -0.86 5.36
C LEU A 88 -4.99 -1.27 5.89
N GLU A 89 -5.90 -0.30 6.01
CA GLU A 89 -7.29 -0.58 6.37
C GLU A 89 -8.04 -1.35 5.27
N ASN A 90 -7.78 -1.03 4.01
CA ASN A 90 -8.35 -1.75 2.88
C ASN A 90 -7.83 -3.20 2.80
N LEU A 91 -6.55 -3.43 3.12
CA LEU A 91 -6.02 -4.80 3.29
C LEU A 91 -6.80 -5.55 4.37
N ARG A 92 -6.91 -4.97 5.56
CA ARG A 92 -7.60 -5.58 6.70
C ARG A 92 -9.07 -5.91 6.41
N ARG A 93 -9.75 -5.08 5.62
CA ARG A 93 -11.17 -5.26 5.24
C ARG A 93 -11.36 -6.21 4.05
N GLY A 94 -10.27 -6.72 3.44
CA GLY A 94 -10.33 -7.54 2.24
C GLY A 94 -10.82 -6.78 1.01
N ALA A 95 -10.57 -5.47 0.96
CA ALA A 95 -10.93 -4.59 -0.15
C ALA A 95 -9.83 -4.48 -1.23
N VAL A 96 -8.62 -4.96 -0.93
CA VAL A 96 -7.55 -5.12 -1.93
C VAL A 96 -7.81 -6.38 -2.74
N LEU A 97 -7.93 -6.22 -4.04
CA LEU A 97 -8.13 -7.28 -5.01
C LEU A 97 -6.82 -7.56 -5.75
N ARG A 98 -6.59 -8.83 -6.06
CA ARG A 98 -5.55 -9.27 -7.00
C ARG A 98 -6.18 -9.90 -8.22
N GLY A 99 -5.58 -9.67 -9.39
CA GLY A 99 -6.04 -10.24 -10.65
C GLY A 99 -4.95 -10.23 -11.71
N THR A 100 -5.35 -10.46 -12.96
CA THR A 100 -4.42 -10.50 -14.09
C THR A 100 -4.88 -9.65 -15.26
N ASP A 101 -3.89 -9.11 -15.98
CA ASP A 101 -4.07 -8.41 -17.25
C ASP A 101 -3.02 -8.91 -18.23
N GLY A 102 -3.41 -9.92 -19.01
CA GLY A 102 -2.49 -10.74 -19.79
C GLY A 102 -1.43 -11.40 -18.91
N ALA A 103 -0.16 -11.04 -19.13
CA ALA A 103 0.96 -11.58 -18.36
C ALA A 103 1.22 -10.83 -17.03
N LYS A 104 0.49 -9.75 -16.74
CA LYS A 104 0.74 -8.89 -15.57
C LYS A 104 -0.08 -9.34 -14.38
N PHE A 105 0.54 -9.29 -13.20
CA PHE A 105 -0.17 -9.34 -11.92
C PHE A 105 -0.62 -7.93 -11.54
N VAL A 106 -1.88 -7.81 -11.14
CA VAL A 106 -2.55 -6.53 -10.95
C VAL A 106 -3.16 -6.47 -9.56
N LEU A 107 -3.00 -5.35 -8.89
CA LEU A 107 -3.73 -5.02 -7.66
C LEU A 107 -4.77 -3.94 -7.94
N VAL A 108 -5.93 -4.04 -7.31
CA VAL A 108 -6.98 -3.02 -7.36
C VAL A 108 -7.52 -2.79 -5.95
N PHE A 109 -7.63 -1.54 -5.53
CA PHE A 109 -8.17 -1.19 -4.21
C PHE A 109 -8.83 0.19 -4.23
N PRO A 110 -9.81 0.45 -3.35
CA PRO A 110 -10.38 1.79 -3.23
C PRO A 110 -9.39 2.76 -2.60
N SER A 111 -9.40 4.03 -3.02
CA SER A 111 -8.64 5.12 -2.41
C SER A 111 -9.35 6.44 -2.70
N ASP A 112 -9.62 7.23 -1.66
CA ASP A 112 -10.25 8.57 -1.75
C ASP A 112 -11.47 8.64 -2.70
N GLY A 113 -12.41 7.70 -2.56
CA GLY A 113 -13.64 7.64 -3.37
C GLY A 113 -13.45 7.16 -4.81
N ALA A 114 -12.23 6.81 -5.21
CA ALA A 114 -11.87 6.22 -6.49
C ALA A 114 -11.27 4.82 -6.31
N TYR A 115 -10.77 4.24 -7.40
CA TYR A 115 -10.09 2.94 -7.41
C TYR A 115 -8.71 3.06 -8.02
N VAL A 116 -7.69 2.64 -7.26
CA VAL A 116 -6.31 2.57 -7.72
C VAL A 116 -6.06 1.19 -8.29
N ARG A 117 -5.51 1.16 -9.51
CA ARG A 117 -5.03 -0.04 -10.20
C ARG A 117 -3.51 0.01 -10.29
N VAL A 118 -2.85 -0.97 -9.69
CA VAL A 118 -1.40 -1.13 -9.71
C VAL A 118 -1.02 -2.27 -10.64
N THR A 119 -0.12 -1.99 -11.58
CA THR A 119 0.42 -2.98 -12.51
C THR A 119 1.94 -2.95 -12.48
N ARG A 120 2.57 -4.12 -12.42
CA ARG A 120 4.02 -4.19 -12.60
C ARG A 120 4.36 -3.94 -14.08
N GLY A 121 5.10 -2.86 -14.34
CA GLY A 121 5.71 -2.60 -15.64
C GLY A 121 6.99 -3.42 -15.83
N ARG A 122 7.67 -3.23 -16.97
CA ARG A 122 8.95 -3.93 -17.24
C ARG A 122 10.11 -3.45 -16.35
N VAL A 123 10.05 -2.19 -15.91
CA VAL A 123 11.11 -1.53 -15.14
C VAL A 123 10.59 -0.97 -13.82
N MET A 124 9.40 -0.37 -13.82
CA MET A 124 8.76 0.21 -12.62
C MET A 124 7.31 -0.25 -12.48
N THR A 125 6.79 -0.19 -11.27
CA THR A 125 5.36 -0.29 -10.98
C THR A 125 4.63 0.95 -11.48
N LYS A 126 3.44 0.75 -12.07
CA LYS A 126 2.55 1.84 -12.49
C LYS A 126 1.24 1.76 -11.72
N ALA A 127 0.88 2.83 -11.02
CA ALA A 127 -0.45 3.07 -10.49
C ALA A 127 -1.29 3.91 -11.45
N SER A 128 -2.60 3.72 -11.44
CA SER A 128 -3.57 4.53 -12.19
C SER A 128 -4.89 4.59 -11.44
N THR A 129 -5.55 5.75 -11.46
CA THR A 129 -6.81 5.99 -10.75
C THR A 129 -7.98 5.92 -11.72
N HIS A 130 -9.06 5.26 -11.28
CA HIS A 130 -10.29 5.03 -12.03
C HIS A 130 -11.49 5.43 -11.18
N ALA A 131 -12.50 6.06 -11.78
CA ALA A 131 -13.69 6.52 -11.06
C ALA A 131 -14.59 5.37 -10.59
N ASP A 132 -14.57 4.23 -11.31
CA ASP A 132 -15.39 3.07 -11.00
C ASP A 132 -14.56 1.78 -10.93
N LEU A 133 -15.07 0.82 -10.15
CA LEU A 133 -14.39 -0.44 -9.87
C LEU A 133 -14.26 -1.32 -11.12
N ASP A 134 -15.24 -1.27 -12.03
CA ASP A 134 -15.26 -2.13 -13.21
C ASP A 134 -14.18 -1.70 -14.20
N ALA A 135 -13.98 -0.40 -14.41
CA ALA A 135 -12.86 0.15 -15.15
C ALA A 135 -11.52 -0.25 -14.53
N ALA A 136 -11.39 -0.13 -13.20
CA ALA A 136 -10.18 -0.53 -12.48
C ALA A 136 -9.89 -2.04 -12.60
N LYS A 137 -10.91 -2.88 -12.77
CA LYS A 137 -10.84 -4.35 -12.91
C LYS A 137 -10.69 -4.83 -14.36
N THR A 138 -10.28 -3.97 -15.30
CA THR A 138 -9.98 -4.40 -16.68
C THR A 138 -9.04 -5.62 -16.67
N GLY A 139 -9.36 -6.66 -17.46
CA GLY A 139 -8.69 -7.96 -17.40
C GLY A 139 -9.57 -9.02 -16.74
N GLY A 140 -8.97 -9.98 -16.03
CA GLY A 140 -9.72 -11.12 -15.49
C GLY A 140 -9.15 -11.73 -14.22
N GLY A 141 -10.01 -12.43 -13.49
CA GLY A 141 -9.65 -13.24 -12.33
C GLY A 141 -9.47 -12.46 -11.02
N PHE A 142 -10.15 -11.31 -10.88
CA PHE A 142 -10.04 -10.52 -9.65
C PHE A 142 -10.67 -11.24 -8.46
N VAL A 143 -9.84 -11.55 -7.48
CA VAL A 143 -10.20 -12.14 -6.19
C VAL A 143 -9.63 -11.28 -5.07
N ARG A 144 -10.15 -11.44 -3.85
CA ARG A 144 -9.58 -10.77 -2.68
C ARG A 144 -8.14 -11.23 -2.46
N LEU A 145 -7.30 -10.30 -2.07
CA LEU A 145 -5.97 -10.62 -1.57
C LEU A 145 -6.10 -11.19 -0.16
N ASP A 146 -5.44 -12.32 0.08
CA ASP A 146 -5.53 -13.18 1.26
C ASP A 146 -4.41 -12.95 2.29
#